data_AF-A0A4Z0Q7F1-F1
#
_entry.id   AF-A0A4Z0Q7F1-F1
#
_cell.length_a   1.000
_cell.length_b   1.000
_cell.length_c   1.000
_cell.angle_alpha   90.00
_cell.angle_beta   90.00
_cell.angle_gamma   90.00
#
_symmetry.space_group_name_H-M   'P 1'
#
loop_
_entity.id
_entity.type
_entity.pdbx_description
1 polymer ?
#
loop_
_entity_poly.entity_id
_entity_poly.type
_entity_poly.pdbx_seq_one_letter_code
_entity_poly.pdbx_strand_id
1 'polypeptide(L)'
;MKPLLTSALFAVLGVSACQQQMESSTPARAQSVPIRAAVQCGCPSEVPMASAAPDTLFAFANGPVLSVCGYKETRKRQEFYSEFAVSTCQPRKILKYWDVRERCRLVFRNDTLTVESLKNLPAGKNFTYEFVRFRLDRFYVRKGQVQHESVLNKDMRPYTPEEIARVRQEYESATALKADKRIELANRLLLSALSGDVQAAVYFRQFPTKFPLEGAYEEEYADLQRLLRDWNRQASAQR
;
A
#
# COMPACT_ATOMS: atom_id res chain seq x y z
N MET A 1 -70.77 13.61 -20.71
CA MET A 1 -70.37 13.36 -22.11
C MET A 1 -69.06 14.09 -22.38
N LYS A 2 -68.12 13.43 -23.06
CA LYS A 2 -66.77 13.86 -23.48
C LYS A 2 -66.79 15.14 -24.36
N PRO A 3 -65.64 15.62 -24.91
CA PRO A 3 -64.46 16.22 -24.26
C PRO A 3 -64.06 17.54 -24.98
N LEU A 4 -62.99 18.22 -24.57
CA LEU A 4 -62.21 19.02 -25.53
C LEU A 4 -60.73 19.04 -25.12
N LEU A 5 -59.93 18.46 -26.02
CA LEU A 5 -58.48 18.44 -26.00
C LEU A 5 -57.94 19.85 -26.20
N THR A 6 -56.83 20.17 -25.56
CA THR A 6 -55.85 21.10 -26.11
C THR A 6 -54.45 20.60 -25.80
N SER A 7 -53.76 20.20 -26.86
CA SER A 7 -52.33 19.92 -26.89
C SER A 7 -51.54 21.21 -26.76
N ALA A 8 -50.48 21.20 -25.96
CA ALA A 8 -49.35 22.11 -26.11
C ALA A 8 -48.05 21.32 -25.88
N LEU A 9 -47.30 21.13 -26.96
CA LEU A 9 -45.89 20.80 -26.99
C LEU A 9 -45.07 21.98 -26.46
N PHE A 10 -44.11 21.75 -25.55
CA PHE A 10 -42.81 22.43 -25.47
C PHE A 10 -41.90 21.52 -24.62
N ALA A 11 -40.93 20.83 -25.22
CA ALA A 11 -39.55 21.28 -25.46
C ALA A 11 -38.58 20.88 -24.32
N VAL A 12 -37.85 19.80 -24.61
CA VAL A 12 -36.43 19.51 -24.31
C VAL A 12 -35.78 20.31 -23.17
N LEU A 13 -35.42 19.61 -22.09
CA LEU A 13 -34.16 19.83 -21.39
C LEU A 13 -33.49 18.48 -21.19
N GLY A 14 -32.50 18.21 -22.05
CA GLY A 14 -31.62 17.06 -21.93
C GLY A 14 -30.84 17.16 -20.63
N VAL A 15 -31.11 16.24 -19.71
CA VAL A 15 -30.24 16.01 -18.56
C VAL A 15 -28.98 15.40 -19.14
N SER A 16 -27.94 16.23 -19.26
CA SER A 16 -26.57 15.80 -19.53
C SER A 16 -26.19 14.84 -18.41
N ALA A 17 -26.37 13.56 -18.67
CA ALA A 17 -25.80 12.51 -17.86
C ALA A 17 -24.29 12.69 -17.96
N CYS A 18 -23.70 13.20 -16.88
CA CYS A 18 -22.28 13.06 -16.61
C CYS A 18 -21.96 11.56 -16.61
N GLN A 19 -21.66 11.01 -17.78
CA GLN A 19 -20.81 9.84 -17.90
C GLN A 19 -19.47 10.27 -17.31
N GLN A 20 -19.32 10.06 -15.99
CA GLN A 20 -18.02 9.91 -15.38
C GLN A 20 -17.41 8.66 -16.01
N GLN A 21 -16.76 8.89 -17.14
CA GLN A 21 -15.78 8.01 -17.73
C GLN A 21 -14.77 7.76 -16.61
N MET A 22 -14.88 6.60 -15.96
CA MET A 22 -13.83 6.11 -15.10
C MET A 22 -12.61 5.97 -16.01
N GLU A 23 -11.73 6.96 -15.98
CA GLU A 23 -10.40 6.85 -16.51
C GLU A 23 -9.76 5.67 -15.80
N SER A 24 -9.79 4.51 -16.45
CA SER A 24 -8.87 3.45 -16.16
C SER A 24 -7.48 4.01 -16.41
N SER A 25 -6.90 4.60 -15.36
CA SER A 25 -5.51 5.02 -15.34
C SER A 25 -4.70 3.73 -15.41
N THR A 26 -4.47 3.28 -16.64
CA THR A 26 -3.50 2.25 -16.95
C THR A 26 -2.19 2.74 -16.33
N PRO A 27 -1.55 1.98 -15.43
CA PRO A 27 -0.25 2.36 -14.94
C PRO A 27 0.64 2.54 -16.16
N ALA A 28 1.18 3.75 -16.33
CA ALA A 28 2.11 4.06 -17.40
C ALA A 28 3.14 2.94 -17.45
N ARG A 29 3.23 2.25 -18.60
CA ARG A 29 4.37 1.36 -18.90
C ARG A 29 5.60 2.19 -18.60
N ALA A 30 6.49 1.66 -17.75
CA ALA A 30 7.79 2.26 -17.53
C ALA A 30 8.40 2.53 -18.91
N GLN A 31 8.52 3.81 -19.27
CA GLN A 31 9.20 4.18 -20.49
C GLN A 31 10.66 3.85 -20.27
N SER A 32 11.15 2.83 -20.96
CA SER A 32 12.57 2.56 -21.09
C SER A 32 13.19 3.75 -21.80
N VAL A 33 13.64 4.75 -21.04
CA VAL A 33 14.54 5.79 -21.56
C VAL A 33 15.73 5.07 -22.20
N PRO A 34 16.21 5.49 -23.39
CA PRO A 34 17.42 4.92 -23.97
C PRO A 34 18.54 5.02 -22.94
N ILE A 35 18.90 3.86 -22.37
CA ILE A 35 20.02 3.70 -21.46
C ILE A 35 21.23 4.28 -22.20
N ARG A 36 21.85 5.34 -21.68
CA ARG A 36 23.16 5.77 -22.18
C ARG A 36 24.02 4.51 -22.28
N ALA A 37 24.50 4.22 -23.49
CA ALA A 37 25.25 3.01 -23.77
C ALA A 37 26.30 2.77 -22.66
N ALA A 38 26.26 1.56 -22.07
CA ALA A 38 27.25 1.00 -21.14
C ALA A 38 27.13 1.25 -19.61
N VAL A 39 25.94 1.46 -19.03
CA VAL A 39 25.81 1.19 -17.57
C VAL A 39 25.68 -0.32 -17.37
N GLN A 40 26.79 -1.01 -17.09
CA GLN A 40 26.76 -2.40 -16.61
C GLN A 40 26.09 -2.45 -15.23
N CYS A 41 24.81 -2.84 -15.21
CA CYS A 41 24.06 -3.13 -14.00
C CYS A 41 24.01 -4.65 -13.80
N GLY A 42 24.34 -5.10 -12.59
CA GLY A 42 24.19 -6.50 -12.18
C GLY A 42 23.54 -6.56 -10.81
N CYS A 43 22.97 -7.71 -10.48
CA CYS A 43 22.48 -7.93 -9.13
C CYS A 43 23.62 -8.16 -8.15
N PRO A 44 23.55 -7.59 -6.93
CA PRO A 44 24.45 -7.94 -5.85
C PRO A 44 24.27 -9.43 -5.50
N SER A 45 25.38 -10.15 -5.28
CA SER A 45 25.35 -11.59 -4.96
C SER A 45 24.73 -11.89 -3.59
N GLU A 46 24.60 -10.87 -2.74
CA GLU A 46 24.00 -10.98 -1.42
C GLU A 46 22.47 -10.97 -1.44
N VAL A 47 21.84 -10.68 -2.60
CA VAL A 47 20.38 -10.68 -2.73
C VAL A 47 19.91 -12.12 -2.99
N PRO A 48 19.15 -12.74 -2.06
CA PRO A 48 18.63 -14.09 -2.25
C PRO A 48 17.78 -14.19 -3.52
N MET A 49 17.82 -15.35 -4.18
CA MET A 49 17.05 -15.67 -5.38
C MET A 49 17.27 -14.78 -6.61
N ALA A 50 18.14 -13.76 -6.53
CA ALA A 50 18.44 -12.90 -7.66
C ALA A 50 19.34 -13.63 -8.67
N SER A 51 18.99 -13.50 -9.96
CA SER A 51 19.91 -13.86 -11.04
C SER A 51 21.04 -12.83 -11.13
N ALA A 52 22.12 -13.10 -11.87
CA ALA A 52 23.17 -12.10 -12.09
C ALA A 52 22.64 -10.84 -12.81
N ALA A 53 21.59 -10.98 -13.63
CA ALA A 53 20.94 -9.90 -14.35
C ALA A 53 19.78 -9.30 -13.53
N PRO A 54 19.61 -7.96 -13.52
CA PRO A 54 18.46 -7.32 -12.90
C PRO A 54 17.12 -7.71 -13.52
N ASP A 55 16.10 -7.89 -12.68
CA ASP A 55 14.72 -8.12 -13.11
C ASP A 55 14.12 -6.89 -13.79
N THR A 56 14.53 -5.70 -13.35
CA THR A 56 14.08 -4.41 -13.86
C THR A 56 15.14 -3.33 -13.62
N LEU A 57 15.26 -2.41 -14.57
CA LEU A 57 16.13 -1.25 -14.50
C LEU A 57 15.31 0.03 -14.56
N PHE A 58 15.67 1.01 -13.74
CA PHE A 58 15.05 2.34 -13.72
C PHE A 58 16.13 3.40 -13.96
N ALA A 59 16.08 4.01 -15.14
CA ALA A 59 16.99 5.09 -15.52
C ALA A 59 16.35 6.45 -15.20
N PHE A 60 17.01 7.23 -14.35
CA PHE A 60 16.61 8.61 -14.01
C PHE A 60 17.17 9.56 -15.07
N ALA A 61 16.40 10.59 -15.48
CA ALA A 61 16.70 11.39 -16.66
C ALA A 61 18.12 11.99 -16.68
N ASN A 62 18.62 12.45 -15.53
CA ASN A 62 19.97 13.00 -15.37
C ASN A 62 20.73 12.34 -14.22
N GLY A 63 20.46 11.06 -13.98
CA GLY A 63 20.80 10.43 -12.72
C GLY A 63 21.39 9.02 -12.85
N PRO A 64 21.65 8.41 -11.68
CA PRO A 64 22.02 7.02 -11.61
C PRO A 64 20.92 6.11 -12.17
N VAL A 65 21.32 4.90 -12.56
CA VAL A 65 20.40 3.82 -12.86
C VAL A 65 20.24 2.96 -11.61
N LEU A 66 18.99 2.62 -11.27
CA LEU A 66 18.67 1.67 -10.22
C LEU A 66 18.37 0.29 -10.83
N SER A 67 18.87 -0.75 -10.19
CA SER A 67 18.50 -2.14 -10.45
C SER A 67 17.56 -2.64 -9.38
N VAL A 68 16.58 -3.43 -9.82
CA VAL A 68 15.75 -4.28 -8.96
C VAL A 68 16.11 -5.72 -9.24
N CYS A 69 16.36 -6.45 -8.16
CA CYS A 69 16.86 -7.82 -8.18
C CYS A 69 16.14 -8.65 -7.14
N GLY A 70 15.50 -9.75 -7.53
CA GLY A 70 14.83 -10.67 -6.59
C GLY A 70 13.65 -11.39 -7.24
N TYR A 71 12.67 -11.79 -6.43
CA TYR A 71 11.53 -12.53 -6.95
C TYR A 71 10.48 -11.59 -7.57
N LYS A 72 10.15 -11.83 -8.84
CA LYS A 72 9.09 -11.15 -9.59
C LYS A 72 8.00 -12.15 -10.01
N GLU A 73 6.75 -11.86 -9.66
CA GLU A 73 5.58 -12.61 -10.12
C GLU A 73 4.59 -11.73 -10.87
N THR A 74 3.90 -12.29 -11.86
CA THR A 74 2.83 -11.62 -12.59
C THR A 74 1.49 -12.29 -12.31
N ARG A 75 0.54 -11.57 -11.72
CA ARG A 75 -0.84 -12.05 -11.48
C ARG A 75 -1.86 -11.06 -12.02
N LYS A 76 -2.83 -11.54 -12.80
CA LYS A 76 -3.91 -10.71 -13.37
C LYS A 76 -3.39 -9.44 -14.07
N ARG A 77 -2.31 -9.57 -14.85
CA ARG A 77 -1.62 -8.46 -15.56
C ARG A 77 -1.00 -7.39 -14.66
N GLN A 78 -0.74 -7.72 -13.40
CA GLN A 78 0.00 -6.88 -12.46
C GLN A 78 1.25 -7.61 -12.00
N GLU A 79 2.37 -6.89 -11.96
CA GLU A 79 3.63 -7.38 -11.43
C GLU A 79 3.71 -7.12 -9.93
N PHE A 80 4.19 -8.11 -9.19
CA PHE A 80 4.49 -8.02 -7.77
C PHE A 80 5.89 -8.52 -7.50
N TYR A 81 6.50 -7.97 -6.47
CA TYR A 81 7.86 -8.25 -6.05
C TYR A 81 7.86 -8.66 -4.58
N SER A 82 8.67 -9.65 -4.24
CA SER A 82 8.98 -10.10 -2.87
C SER A 82 10.43 -10.53 -2.84
N GLU A 83 11.06 -10.57 -1.67
CA GLU A 83 12.45 -11.04 -1.54
C GLU A 83 13.39 -10.39 -2.56
N PHE A 84 13.46 -9.05 -2.54
CA PHE A 84 14.17 -8.28 -3.55
C PHE A 84 14.91 -7.09 -2.96
N ALA A 85 15.89 -6.60 -3.70
CA ALA A 85 16.63 -5.39 -3.37
C ALA A 85 16.51 -4.32 -4.47
N VAL A 86 16.52 -3.06 -4.04
CA VAL A 86 16.77 -1.90 -4.91
C VAL A 86 18.22 -1.48 -4.70
N SER A 87 18.98 -1.36 -5.78
CA SER A 87 20.41 -1.03 -5.73
C SER A 87 20.78 0.04 -6.75
N THR A 88 21.80 0.86 -6.47
CA THR A 88 22.45 1.67 -7.50
C THR A 88 23.37 0.81 -8.34
N CYS A 89 23.45 1.08 -9.66
CA CYS A 89 24.41 0.36 -10.51
C CYS A 89 25.85 0.86 -10.33
N GLN A 90 26.05 2.18 -10.10
CA GLN A 90 27.36 2.80 -9.96
C GLN A 90 27.34 3.95 -8.93
N PRO A 91 28.15 3.88 -7.85
CA PRO A 91 28.78 2.66 -7.35
C PRO A 91 27.71 1.60 -7.04
N ARG A 92 28.07 0.32 -7.10
CA ARG A 92 27.13 -0.75 -6.73
C ARG A 92 26.85 -0.67 -5.23
N LYS A 93 25.59 -0.43 -4.86
CA LYS A 93 25.18 -0.35 -3.46
C LYS A 93 23.72 -0.77 -3.31
N ILE A 94 23.45 -1.70 -2.40
CA ILE A 94 22.08 -2.00 -1.96
C ILE A 94 21.57 -0.80 -1.18
N LEU A 95 20.48 -0.20 -1.67
CA LEU A 95 19.81 0.91 -1.00
C LEU A 95 18.82 0.38 0.04
N LYS A 96 18.06 -0.66 -0.32
CA LYS A 96 17.10 -1.32 0.57
C LYS A 96 16.79 -2.74 0.09
N TYR A 97 16.46 -3.60 1.04
CA TYR A 97 16.00 -4.97 0.84
C TYR A 97 14.59 -5.16 1.44
N TRP A 98 13.77 -5.97 0.77
CA TRP A 98 12.43 -6.39 1.19
C TRP A 98 12.42 -7.91 1.30
N ASP A 99 11.86 -8.44 2.38
CA ASP A 99 11.84 -9.88 2.65
C ASP A 99 10.75 -10.62 1.85
N VAL A 100 10.71 -11.94 2.00
CA VAL A 100 9.74 -12.84 1.33
C VAL A 100 8.29 -12.63 1.80
N ARG A 101 8.08 -12.04 2.98
CA ARG A 101 6.75 -11.76 3.55
C ARG A 101 6.17 -10.46 2.99
N GLU A 102 7.01 -9.59 2.44
CA GLU A 102 6.57 -8.37 1.79
C GLU A 102 6.08 -8.62 0.38
N ARG A 103 4.93 -8.03 0.05
CA ARG A 103 4.39 -7.99 -1.30
C ARG A 103 4.40 -6.56 -1.80
N CYS A 104 5.21 -6.27 -2.80
CA CYS A 104 5.43 -4.91 -3.29
C CYS A 104 4.96 -4.74 -4.74
N ARG A 105 4.63 -3.50 -5.09
CA ARG A 105 4.53 -3.04 -6.48
C ARG A 105 5.54 -1.93 -6.73
N LEU A 106 6.01 -1.83 -7.96
CA LEU A 106 6.94 -0.79 -8.39
C LEU A 106 6.23 0.20 -9.30
N VAL A 107 6.42 1.49 -9.03
CA VAL A 107 5.89 2.58 -9.83
C VAL A 107 7.00 3.57 -10.11
N PHE A 108 7.33 3.80 -11.37
CA PHE A 108 8.31 4.80 -11.77
C PHE A 108 7.63 5.96 -12.51
N ARG A 109 7.64 7.16 -11.91
CA ARG A 109 7.05 8.37 -12.48
C ARG A 109 7.86 9.60 -12.04
N ASN A 110 8.00 10.58 -12.93
CA ASN A 110 8.66 11.85 -12.65
C ASN A 110 10.03 11.68 -11.97
N ASP A 111 10.91 10.83 -12.53
CA ASP A 111 12.23 10.52 -11.96
C ASP A 111 12.18 10.07 -10.50
N THR A 112 11.16 9.30 -10.13
CA THR A 112 11.02 8.71 -8.81
C THR A 112 10.57 7.26 -8.93
N LEU A 113 11.36 6.35 -8.38
CA LEU A 113 10.96 4.96 -8.15
C LEU A 113 10.24 4.89 -6.81
N THR A 114 8.97 4.50 -6.83
CA THR A 114 8.19 4.21 -5.63
C THR A 114 7.98 2.71 -5.52
N VAL A 115 8.41 2.15 -4.40
CA VAL A 115 8.06 0.80 -3.97
C VAL A 115 6.84 0.91 -3.05
N GLU A 116 5.71 0.38 -3.50
CA GLU A 116 4.47 0.32 -2.74
C GLU A 116 4.37 -1.03 -2.03
N SER A 117 4.67 -1.09 -0.72
CA SER A 117 4.40 -2.29 0.08
C SER A 117 2.89 -2.43 0.30
N LEU A 118 2.34 -3.57 -0.12
CA LEU A 118 0.93 -3.91 -0.02
C LEU A 118 0.68 -4.80 1.18
N LYS A 119 -0.39 -4.52 1.93
CA LYS A 119 -0.84 -5.38 3.03
C LYS A 119 -2.32 -5.72 2.86
N ASN A 120 -2.67 -6.98 3.09
CA ASN A 120 -4.06 -7.42 3.10
C ASN A 120 -4.69 -7.03 4.44
N LEU A 121 -5.52 -5.99 4.44
CA LEU A 121 -6.12 -5.42 5.65
C LEU A 121 -7.63 -5.25 5.45
N PRO A 122 -8.44 -5.22 6.54
CA PRO A 122 -9.89 -5.03 6.46
C PRO A 122 -10.26 -3.56 6.15
N ALA A 123 -9.62 -2.94 5.15
CA ALA A 123 -9.74 -1.52 4.86
C ALA A 123 -10.95 -1.17 3.97
N GLY A 124 -11.54 -2.15 3.28
CA GLY A 124 -12.71 -1.93 2.45
C GLY A 124 -13.97 -1.65 3.27
N LYS A 125 -15.08 -1.33 2.59
CA LYS A 125 -16.37 -1.07 3.24
C LYS A 125 -16.83 -2.30 4.02
N ASN A 126 -17.40 -2.11 5.21
CA ASN A 126 -17.85 -3.22 6.06
C ASN A 126 -16.71 -4.21 6.40
N PHE A 127 -15.49 -3.70 6.57
CA PHE A 127 -14.31 -4.48 6.96
C PHE A 127 -13.89 -5.54 5.93
N THR A 128 -14.28 -5.41 4.66
CA THR A 128 -13.81 -6.33 3.62
C THR A 128 -12.30 -6.23 3.46
N TYR A 129 -11.64 -7.39 3.37
CA TYR A 129 -10.20 -7.46 3.17
C TYR A 129 -9.82 -7.07 1.75
N GLU A 130 -8.85 -6.17 1.65
CA GLU A 130 -8.26 -5.73 0.39
C GLU A 130 -6.76 -5.46 0.56
N PHE A 131 -6.01 -5.63 -0.53
CA PHE A 131 -4.60 -5.25 -0.56
C PHE A 131 -4.49 -3.73 -0.67
N VAL A 132 -4.17 -3.08 0.45
CA VAL A 132 -3.93 -1.65 0.52
C VAL A 132 -2.44 -1.35 0.46
N ARG A 133 -2.10 -0.22 -0.19
CA ARG A 133 -0.77 0.36 -0.10
C ARG A 133 -0.59 0.90 1.30
N PHE A 134 0.36 0.33 2.06
CA PHE A 134 0.56 0.70 3.46
C PHE A 134 1.82 1.54 3.66
N ARG A 135 2.89 1.23 2.93
CA ARG A 135 4.16 1.95 2.98
C ARG A 135 4.62 2.28 1.57
N LEU A 136 5.19 3.48 1.42
CA LEU A 136 5.75 3.98 0.18
C LEU A 136 7.23 4.28 0.44
N ASP A 137 8.11 3.52 -0.20
CA ASP A 137 9.54 3.80 -0.24
C ASP A 137 9.87 4.49 -1.57
N ARG A 138 10.29 5.75 -1.50
CA ARG A 138 10.59 6.58 -2.66
C ARG A 138 12.10 6.72 -2.82
N PHE A 139 12.57 6.43 -4.02
CA PHE A 139 13.94 6.66 -4.45
C PHE A 139 13.94 7.74 -5.52
N TYR A 140 14.61 8.85 -5.24
CA TYR A 140 14.67 10.03 -6.11
C TYR A 140 16.06 10.63 -6.09
N VAL A 141 16.40 11.43 -7.10
CA VAL A 141 17.74 12.01 -7.23
C VAL A 141 17.75 13.44 -6.68
N ARG A 142 18.68 13.72 -5.77
CA ARG A 142 18.95 15.08 -5.27
C ARG A 142 20.45 15.30 -5.24
N LYS A 143 20.92 16.39 -5.87
CA LYS A 143 22.36 16.73 -5.98
C LYS A 143 23.20 15.55 -6.53
N GLY A 144 22.67 14.84 -7.54
CA GLY A 144 23.36 13.72 -8.19
C GLY A 144 23.38 12.41 -7.38
N GLN A 145 22.79 12.36 -6.18
CA GLN A 145 22.76 11.17 -5.34
C GLN A 145 21.33 10.67 -5.18
N VAL A 146 21.18 9.34 -5.11
CA VAL A 146 19.89 8.72 -4.78
C VAL A 146 19.59 8.96 -3.31
N GLN A 147 18.45 9.58 -3.06
CA GLN A 147 17.84 9.73 -1.76
C GLN A 147 16.77 8.65 -1.59
N HIS A 148 16.56 8.24 -0.34
CA HIS A 148 15.52 7.31 0.03
C HIS A 148 14.64 7.96 1.10
N GLU A 149 13.34 7.96 0.87
CA GLU A 149 12.33 8.35 1.85
C GLU A 149 11.37 7.19 2.06
N SER A 150 11.07 6.84 3.31
CA SER A 150 10.06 5.83 3.65
C SER A 150 8.91 6.49 4.41
N VAL A 151 7.72 6.49 3.81
CA VAL A 151 6.52 7.07 4.43
C VAL A 151 5.40 6.05 4.49
N LEU A 152 4.54 6.16 5.50
CA LEU A 152 3.29 5.42 5.54
C LEU A 152 2.26 6.11 4.65
N ASN A 153 1.45 5.30 3.99
CA ASN A 153 0.41 5.81 3.10
C ASN A 153 -0.74 6.41 3.92
N LYS A 154 -0.82 7.74 3.95
CA LYS A 154 -1.89 8.47 4.64
C LYS A 154 -3.20 8.51 3.85
N ASP A 155 -3.17 8.12 2.59
CA ASP A 155 -4.35 8.08 1.72
C ASP A 155 -5.17 6.79 1.90
N MET A 156 -4.88 5.99 2.93
CA MET A 156 -5.72 4.87 3.29
C MET A 156 -7.09 5.38 3.75
N ARG A 157 -8.15 4.69 3.33
CA ARG A 157 -9.52 5.01 3.76
C ARG A 157 -9.60 4.94 5.30
N PRO A 158 -9.95 6.03 6.00
CA PRO A 158 -10.25 5.94 7.41
C PRO A 158 -11.55 5.17 7.62
N TYR A 159 -11.65 4.47 8.74
CA TYR A 159 -12.92 3.93 9.20
C TYR A 159 -13.88 5.06 9.56
N THR A 160 -15.16 4.86 9.26
CA THR A 160 -16.19 5.82 9.68
C THR A 160 -16.44 5.71 11.19
N PRO A 161 -17.08 6.71 11.82
CA PRO A 161 -17.47 6.62 13.24
C PRO A 161 -18.30 5.36 13.56
N GLU A 162 -19.19 4.95 12.65
CA GLU A 162 -20.02 3.76 12.81
C GLU A 162 -19.20 2.47 12.75
N GLU A 163 -18.22 2.40 11.84
CA GLU A 163 -17.28 1.29 11.77
C GLU A 163 -16.44 1.19 13.05
N ILE A 164 -15.92 2.31 13.55
CA ILE A 164 -15.15 2.37 14.80
C ILE A 164 -16.01 1.92 15.99
N ALA A 165 -17.25 2.41 16.10
CA ALA A 165 -18.17 2.04 17.17
C ALA A 165 -18.45 0.52 17.17
N ARG A 166 -18.67 -0.07 16.00
CA ARG A 166 -18.87 -1.52 15.86
C ARG A 166 -17.66 -2.32 16.31
N VAL A 167 -16.45 -1.92 15.93
CA VAL A 167 -15.20 -2.60 16.33
C VAL A 167 -15.00 -2.53 17.84
N ARG A 168 -15.28 -1.36 18.45
CA ARG A 168 -15.20 -1.19 19.90
C ARG A 168 -16.21 -2.08 20.62
N GLN A 169 -17.46 -2.07 20.19
CA GLN A 169 -18.51 -2.93 20.75
C GLN A 169 -18.15 -4.41 20.62
N GLU A 170 -17.61 -4.83 19.47
CA GLU A 170 -17.13 -6.21 19.25
C GLU A 170 -16.03 -6.57 20.25
N TYR A 171 -15.02 -5.70 20.44
CA TYR A 171 -13.97 -5.92 21.42
C TYR A 171 -14.49 -5.96 22.86
N GLU A 172 -15.37 -5.04 23.24
CA GLU A 172 -15.90 -4.92 24.61
C GLU A 172 -16.78 -6.13 24.96
N SER A 173 -17.69 -6.53 24.07
CA SER A 173 -18.67 -7.60 24.28
C SER A 173 -18.09 -9.00 24.12
N ALA A 174 -17.03 -9.19 23.33
CA ALA A 174 -16.44 -10.49 23.11
C ALA A 174 -15.79 -11.05 24.40
N THR A 175 -16.23 -12.24 24.80
CA THR A 175 -15.68 -13.02 25.93
C THR A 175 -14.69 -14.08 25.45
N ALA A 176 -14.96 -14.70 24.30
CA ALA A 176 -14.09 -15.69 23.67
C ALA A 176 -14.18 -15.58 22.14
N LEU A 177 -13.03 -15.71 21.48
CA LEU A 177 -12.91 -15.71 20.02
C LEU A 177 -12.04 -16.88 19.57
N LYS A 178 -12.35 -17.44 18.41
CA LYS A 178 -11.44 -18.36 17.69
C LYS A 178 -10.18 -17.60 17.24
N ALA A 179 -9.06 -18.31 17.03
CA ALA A 179 -7.77 -17.68 16.77
C ALA A 179 -7.75 -16.76 15.54
N ASP A 180 -8.39 -17.19 14.44
CA ASP A 180 -8.60 -16.38 13.23
C ASP A 180 -9.41 -15.11 13.52
N LYS A 181 -10.47 -15.22 14.33
CA LYS A 181 -11.30 -14.07 14.72
C LYS A 181 -10.61 -13.10 15.66
N ARG A 182 -9.66 -13.59 16.48
CA ARG A 182 -8.80 -12.71 17.29
C ARG A 182 -7.97 -11.80 16.40
N ILE A 183 -7.25 -12.36 15.43
CA ILE A 183 -6.38 -11.55 14.57
C ILE A 183 -7.19 -10.65 13.62
N GLU A 184 -8.36 -11.07 13.16
CA GLU A 184 -9.28 -10.20 12.41
C GLU A 184 -9.68 -8.97 13.24
N LEU A 185 -10.07 -9.16 14.50
CA LEU A 185 -10.43 -8.06 15.39
C LEU A 185 -9.24 -7.15 15.70
N ALA A 186 -8.04 -7.72 15.91
CA ALA A 186 -6.82 -6.93 16.10
C ALA A 186 -6.50 -6.05 14.88
N ASN A 187 -6.67 -6.58 13.66
CA ASN A 187 -6.52 -5.83 12.42
C ASN A 187 -7.53 -4.66 12.32
N ARG A 188 -8.79 -4.88 12.70
CA ARG A 188 -9.82 -3.82 12.72
C ARG A 188 -9.55 -2.76 13.79
N LEU A 189 -9.06 -3.17 14.96
CA LEU A 189 -8.65 -2.25 16.02
C LEU A 189 -7.45 -1.40 15.60
N LEU A 190 -6.48 -1.99 14.90
CA LEU A 190 -5.39 -1.24 14.29
C LEU A 190 -5.95 -0.16 13.34
N LEU A 191 -6.79 -0.52 12.37
CA LEU A 191 -7.32 0.46 11.43
C LEU A 191 -8.20 1.54 12.09
N SER A 192 -8.95 1.18 13.14
CA SER A 192 -9.67 2.16 13.97
C SER A 192 -8.71 3.14 14.64
N ALA A 193 -7.59 2.65 15.18
CA ALA A 193 -6.53 3.49 15.76
C ALA A 193 -5.84 4.39 14.71
N LEU A 194 -5.54 3.86 13.51
CA LEU A 194 -4.96 4.66 12.42
C LEU A 194 -5.93 5.74 11.92
N SER A 195 -7.24 5.51 12.09
CA SER A 195 -8.31 6.46 11.79
C SER A 195 -8.48 7.54 12.88
N GLY A 196 -7.68 7.49 13.94
CA GLY A 196 -7.64 8.51 14.99
C GLY A 196 -8.36 8.13 16.29
N ASP A 197 -8.93 6.93 16.41
CA ASP A 197 -9.62 6.52 17.64
C ASP A 197 -8.63 6.10 18.73
N VAL A 198 -8.50 6.94 19.76
CA VAL A 198 -7.56 6.73 20.86
C VAL A 198 -7.92 5.48 21.68
N GLN A 199 -9.22 5.20 21.86
CA GLN A 199 -9.67 4.07 22.65
C GLN A 199 -9.37 2.74 21.96
N ALA A 200 -9.58 2.65 20.64
CA ALA A 200 -9.20 1.50 19.83
C ALA A 200 -7.68 1.29 19.86
N ALA A 201 -6.87 2.35 19.91
CA ALA A 201 -5.43 2.21 20.10
C ALA A 201 -5.07 1.59 21.47
N VAL A 202 -5.82 1.92 22.53
CA VAL A 202 -5.68 1.31 23.85
C VAL A 202 -6.09 -0.17 23.82
N TYR A 203 -7.27 -0.47 23.27
CA TYR A 203 -7.75 -1.85 23.12
C TYR A 203 -6.82 -2.69 22.26
N PHE A 204 -6.29 -2.12 21.18
CA PHE A 204 -5.30 -2.78 20.34
C PHE A 204 -4.07 -3.15 21.17
N ARG A 205 -3.50 -2.24 21.98
CA ARG A 205 -2.32 -2.53 22.83
C ARG A 205 -2.58 -3.56 23.93
N GLN A 206 -3.79 -3.55 24.50
CA GLN A 206 -4.21 -4.50 25.55
C GLN A 206 -4.69 -5.84 24.98
N PHE A 207 -4.74 -5.97 23.65
CA PHE A 207 -5.36 -7.10 22.97
C PHE A 207 -4.82 -8.46 23.43
N PRO A 208 -3.50 -8.71 23.54
CA PRO A 208 -2.99 -10.02 23.95
C PRO A 208 -3.35 -10.39 25.39
N THR A 209 -3.60 -9.41 26.25
CA THR A 209 -4.03 -9.64 27.63
C THR A 209 -5.46 -10.18 27.68
N LYS A 210 -6.35 -9.65 26.83
CA LYS A 210 -7.75 -10.10 26.75
C LYS A 210 -7.91 -11.36 25.89
N PHE A 211 -7.16 -11.43 24.80
CA PHE A 211 -7.21 -12.49 23.81
C PHE A 211 -5.78 -12.98 23.52
N PRO A 212 -5.26 -13.95 24.29
CA PRO A 212 -3.92 -14.50 24.04
C PRO A 212 -3.75 -14.98 22.60
N LEU A 213 -2.57 -14.75 22.05
CA LEU A 213 -2.18 -15.13 20.70
C LEU A 213 -0.98 -16.08 20.79
N GLU A 214 -0.91 -17.04 19.87
CA GLU A 214 0.14 -18.06 19.85
C GLU A 214 0.62 -18.27 18.40
N GLY A 215 1.89 -18.65 18.25
CA GLY A 215 2.49 -19.01 16.98
C GLY A 215 2.38 -17.88 15.94
N ALA A 216 1.94 -18.22 14.72
CA ALA A 216 1.86 -17.29 13.60
C ALA A 216 1.01 -16.03 13.89
N TYR A 217 -0.02 -16.13 14.75
CA TYR A 217 -0.86 -14.98 15.09
C TYR A 217 -0.17 -14.00 16.05
N GLU A 218 0.71 -14.50 16.93
CA GLU A 218 1.53 -13.64 17.78
C GLU A 218 2.52 -12.84 16.93
N GLU A 219 3.16 -13.48 15.95
CA GLU A 219 4.06 -12.82 15.01
C GLU A 219 3.33 -11.77 14.15
N GLU A 220 2.16 -12.12 13.59
CA GLU A 220 1.34 -11.18 12.83
C GLU A 220 0.97 -9.96 13.67
N TYR A 221 0.54 -10.18 14.93
CA TYR A 221 0.19 -9.10 15.83
C TYR A 221 1.41 -8.23 16.21
N ALA A 222 2.58 -8.83 16.43
CA ALA A 222 3.83 -8.08 16.65
C ALA A 222 4.15 -7.17 15.46
N ASP A 223 3.92 -7.64 14.23
CA ASP A 223 4.03 -6.82 13.02
C ASP A 223 3.03 -5.67 13.01
N LEU A 224 1.75 -5.92 13.35
CA LEU A 224 0.74 -4.86 13.49
C LEU A 224 1.13 -3.81 14.53
N GLN A 225 1.74 -4.22 15.65
CA GLN A 225 2.26 -3.28 16.64
C GLN A 225 3.40 -2.42 16.08
N ARG A 226 4.29 -2.98 15.25
CA ARG A 226 5.34 -2.18 14.57
C ARG A 226 4.70 -1.12 13.69
N LEU A 227 3.66 -1.49 12.94
CA LEU A 227 2.94 -0.54 12.07
C LEU A 227 2.32 0.61 12.84
N LEU A 228 1.63 0.36 13.96
CA LEU A 228 1.06 1.42 14.78
C LEU A 228 2.13 2.35 15.36
N ARG A 229 3.27 1.80 15.79
CA ARG A 229 4.40 2.61 16.30
C ARG A 229 4.98 3.52 15.22
N ASP A 230 5.19 2.98 14.01
CA ASP A 230 5.71 3.75 12.89
C ASP A 230 4.73 4.86 12.47
N TRP A 231 3.42 4.58 12.49
CA TRP A 231 2.37 5.56 12.24
C TRP A 231 2.40 6.73 13.23
N ASN A 232 2.43 6.41 14.52
CA ASN A 232 2.46 7.44 15.56
C ASN A 232 3.73 8.30 15.50
N ARG A 233 4.89 7.70 15.16
CA ARG A 233 6.15 8.42 14.98
C ARG A 233 6.07 9.42 13.83
N GLN A 234 5.56 9.00 12.68
CA GLN A 234 5.42 9.87 11.51
C GLN A 234 4.35 10.94 11.70
N ALA A 235 3.27 10.66 12.43
CA ALA A 235 2.27 11.66 12.79
C ALA A 235 2.84 12.74 13.71
N SER A 236 3.76 12.39 14.60
CA SER A 236 4.39 13.33 15.54
C SER A 236 5.46 14.19 14.89
N ALA A 237 6.22 13.67 13.91
CA ALA A 237 7.27 14.40 13.22
C ALA A 237 6.78 15.52 12.28
N GLN A 238 5.46 15.63 12.09
CA GLN A 238 4.81 16.62 11.20
C GLN A 238 4.04 17.70 11.96
N ARG A 239 4.05 17.66 13.29
CA ARG A 239 3.50 18.71 14.17
C ARG A 239 4.62 19.63 14.61
#